data_AF-U6DME7-F1
#
_entry.id   AF-U6DME7-F1
#
_cell.length_a   1.000
_cell.length_b   1.000
_cell.length_c   1.000
_cell.angle_alpha   90.00
_cell.angle_beta   90.00
_cell.angle_gamma   90.00
#
_symmetry.space_group_name_H-M   'P 1'
#
loop_
_entity.id
_entity.type
_entity.pdbx_description
1 polymer ?
#
loop_
_entity_poly.entity_id
_entity_poly.type
_entity_poly.pdbx_seq_one_letter_code
_entity_poly.pdbx_strand_id
1 'polypeptide(L)'
;SFWSHPLLIPDNRKLFEAEEQDLFRDIQSLPRNAALRKLNDLIKRARLAKVHAYIISSLKKEMPSVFGKENKKKELVNNLAEIYGRIEREHQISPGDFPNLKRMQDQLQAQDFSKFQPLKSKLLEVVDDMLAHDIAQLMVLVRQEETQRPIQMVKGGAFEGTLHGPFGHGYGEGAGEGIDDAEWVVARDKPMYDE
;
A
#
# COMPACT_ATOMS: atom_id res chain seq x y z
N SER A 1 3.86 4.27 -22.51
CA SER A 1 4.62 5.51 -22.75
C SER A 1 3.77 6.67 -22.28
N PHE A 2 4.21 7.48 -21.31
CA PHE A 2 3.39 8.55 -20.71
C PHE A 2 3.85 9.92 -21.22
N TRP A 3 3.67 10.17 -22.51
CA TRP A 3 4.09 11.40 -23.16
C TRP A 3 3.15 11.77 -24.30
N SER A 4 3.21 13.02 -24.76
CA SER A 4 2.35 13.51 -25.84
C SER A 4 2.92 13.30 -27.24
N HIS A 5 4.03 12.59 -27.38
CA HIS A 5 4.69 12.35 -28.67
C HIS A 5 4.19 11.08 -29.35
N PRO A 6 4.24 10.99 -30.69
CA PRO A 6 3.85 9.78 -31.42
C PRO A 6 4.62 8.54 -30.95
N LEU A 7 3.93 7.39 -30.94
CA LEU A 7 4.58 6.10 -30.68
C LEU A 7 5.54 5.78 -31.83
N LEU A 8 6.76 5.36 -31.49
CA LEU A 8 7.73 4.88 -32.47
C LEU A 8 7.26 3.59 -33.16
N ILE A 9 6.68 2.68 -32.39
CA ILE A 9 6.07 1.42 -32.87
C ILE A 9 4.65 1.36 -32.31
N PRO A 10 3.60 1.42 -33.16
CA PRO A 10 2.21 1.55 -32.70
C PRO A 10 1.50 0.22 -32.40
N ASP A 11 2.15 -0.93 -32.59
CA ASP A 11 1.55 -2.27 -32.47
C ASP A 11 0.81 -2.50 -31.15
N ASN A 12 1.34 -1.95 -30.06
CA ASN A 12 0.79 -2.09 -28.70
C ASN A 12 -0.02 -0.86 -28.23
N ARG A 13 -0.43 0.03 -29.14
CA ARG A 13 -1.15 1.28 -28.79
C ARG A 13 -2.35 1.03 -27.86
N LYS A 14 -3.20 0.05 -28.18
CA LYS A 14 -4.39 -0.27 -27.38
C LYS A 14 -4.05 -0.67 -25.94
N LEU A 15 -2.97 -1.44 -25.76
CA LEU A 15 -2.51 -1.84 -24.43
C LEU A 15 -1.99 -0.62 -23.65
N PHE A 16 -1.22 0.26 -24.30
CA PHE A 16 -0.69 1.46 -23.65
C PHE A 16 -1.79 2.42 -23.22
N GLU A 17 -2.81 2.63 -24.05
CA GLU A 17 -3.97 3.47 -23.73
C GLU A 17 -4.80 2.87 -22.59
N ALA A 18 -4.99 1.55 -22.57
CA ALA A 18 -5.70 0.87 -21.49
C ALA A 18 -4.96 0.98 -20.14
N GLU A 19 -3.65 0.71 -20.11
CA GLU A 19 -2.81 0.84 -18.90
C GLU A 19 -2.75 2.30 -18.41
N GLU A 20 -2.73 3.27 -19.32
CA GLU A 20 -2.77 4.69 -18.98
C GLU A 20 -4.10 5.08 -18.33
N GLN A 21 -5.22 4.60 -18.87
CA GLN A 21 -6.53 4.82 -18.28
C GLN A 21 -6.67 4.16 -16.91
N ASP A 22 -6.17 2.95 -16.73
CA ASP A 22 -6.15 2.26 -15.44
C ASP A 22 -5.38 3.07 -14.39
N LEU A 23 -4.17 3.51 -14.74
CA LEU A 23 -3.38 4.36 -13.85
C LEU A 23 -4.06 5.70 -13.55
N PHE A 24 -4.68 6.35 -14.54
CA PHE A 24 -5.39 7.62 -14.33
C PHE A 24 -6.61 7.47 -13.42
N ARG A 25 -7.39 6.40 -13.59
CA ARG A 25 -8.51 6.08 -12.70
C ARG A 25 -8.03 5.89 -11.25
N ASP A 26 -6.94 5.16 -11.06
CA ASP A 26 -6.34 4.95 -9.75
C ASP A 26 -5.90 6.27 -9.11
N ILE A 27 -5.20 7.13 -9.84
CA ILE A 27 -4.76 8.44 -9.35
C ILE A 27 -5.95 9.36 -9.04
N GLN A 28 -6.96 9.42 -9.92
CA GLN A 28 -8.16 10.23 -9.70
C GLN A 28 -8.96 9.79 -8.48
N SER A 29 -8.87 8.51 -8.08
CA SER A 29 -9.54 7.96 -6.90
C SER A 29 -8.82 8.26 -5.58
N LEU A 30 -7.56 8.72 -5.60
CA LEU A 30 -6.76 8.95 -4.40
C LEU A 30 -7.40 9.88 -3.36
N PRO A 31 -8.06 11.00 -3.73
CA PRO A 31 -8.68 11.89 -2.76
C PRO A 31 -9.84 11.21 -2.01
N ARG A 32 -10.59 10.33 -2.70
CA ARG A 32 -11.68 9.55 -2.11
C ARG A 32 -11.17 8.60 -1.02
N ASN A 33 -10.07 7.91 -1.30
CA ASN A 33 -9.52 6.86 -0.42
C ASN A 33 -8.52 7.38 0.63
N ALA A 34 -8.47 8.69 0.87
CA ALA A 34 -7.47 9.30 1.75
C ALA A 34 -7.66 8.92 3.23
N ALA A 35 -8.91 8.85 3.70
CA ALA A 35 -9.24 8.48 5.08
C ALA A 35 -8.86 7.02 5.36
N LEU A 36 -9.24 6.09 4.49
CA LEU A 36 -8.85 4.68 4.59
C LEU A 36 -7.33 4.49 4.57
N ARG A 37 -6.60 5.21 3.70
CA ARG A 37 -5.12 5.15 3.68
C ARG A 37 -4.51 5.63 4.99
N LYS A 38 -4.97 6.77 5.53
CA LYS A 38 -4.50 7.29 6.83
C LYS A 38 -4.79 6.32 7.97
N LEU A 39 -5.96 5.68 7.95
CA LEU A 39 -6.32 4.68 8.96
C LEU A 39 -5.41 3.45 8.87
N ASN A 40 -5.13 2.96 7.66
CA ASN A 40 -4.19 1.86 7.45
C ASN A 40 -2.77 2.21 7.90
N ASP A 41 -2.30 3.43 7.64
CA ASP A 41 -0.99 3.89 8.08
C ASP A 41 -0.92 4.05 9.61
N LEU A 42 -2.01 4.47 10.25
CA LEU A 42 -2.12 4.48 11.71
C LEU A 42 -2.02 3.07 12.30
N ILE A 43 -2.72 2.10 11.72
CA ILE A 43 -2.66 0.68 12.14
C ILE A 43 -1.21 0.15 12.04
N LYS A 44 -0.57 0.35 10.87
CA LYS A 44 0.82 -0.06 10.65
C LYS A 44 1.76 0.59 11.67
N ARG A 45 1.59 1.89 11.92
CA ARG A 45 2.41 2.64 12.87
C ARG A 45 2.21 2.19 14.31
N ALA A 46 0.97 1.90 14.71
CA ALA A 46 0.65 1.40 16.03
C ALA A 46 1.30 0.04 16.30
N ARG A 47 1.23 -0.88 15.33
CA ARG A 47 1.93 -2.18 15.41
C ARG A 47 3.43 -1.98 15.53
N LEU A 48 4.04 -1.18 14.64
CA LEU A 48 5.48 -0.90 14.69
C LEU A 48 5.90 -0.28 16.04
N ALA A 49 5.12 0.66 16.58
CA ALA A 49 5.38 1.27 17.88
C ALA A 49 5.30 0.25 19.02
N LYS A 50 4.32 -0.66 18.99
CA LYS A 50 4.20 -1.76 19.95
C LYS A 50 5.41 -2.70 19.89
N VAL A 51 5.82 -3.14 18.69
CA VAL A 51 7.03 -3.97 18.51
C VAL A 51 8.26 -3.24 19.05
N HIS A 52 8.41 -1.96 18.73
CA HIS A 52 9.52 -1.17 19.21
C HIS A 52 9.54 -1.05 20.74
N ALA A 53 8.38 -0.89 21.39
CA ALA A 53 8.28 -0.90 22.85
C ALA A 53 8.75 -2.23 23.47
N TYR A 54 8.39 -3.37 22.87
CA TYR A 54 8.88 -4.68 23.31
C TYR A 54 10.40 -4.80 23.16
N ILE A 55 10.96 -4.37 22.03
CA ILE A 55 12.42 -4.38 21.81
C ILE A 55 13.14 -3.55 22.88
N ILE A 56 12.75 -2.29 23.06
CA ILE A 56 13.41 -1.38 24.01
C ILE A 56 13.28 -1.91 25.45
N SER A 57 12.11 -2.41 25.83
CA SER A 57 11.89 -2.98 27.17
C SER A 57 12.69 -4.28 27.40
N SER A 58 12.85 -5.11 26.38
CA SER A 58 13.65 -6.34 26.44
C SER A 58 15.12 -6.01 26.64
N LEU A 59 15.64 -5.04 25.88
CA LEU A 59 17.00 -4.53 26.05
C LEU A 59 17.19 -3.95 27.45
N LYS A 60 16.23 -3.15 27.95
CA LYS A 60 16.27 -2.59 29.31
C LYS A 60 16.30 -3.68 30.39
N LYS A 61 15.51 -4.75 30.23
CA LYS A 61 15.41 -5.87 31.17
C LYS A 61 16.72 -6.65 31.27
N GLU A 62 17.49 -6.76 30.19
CA GLU A 62 18.76 -7.48 30.16
C GLU A 62 19.98 -6.62 30.57
N MET A 63 19.81 -5.32 30.77
CA MET A 63 20.92 -4.44 31.16
C MET A 63 21.29 -4.58 32.64
N PRO A 64 22.58 -4.71 32.98
CA PRO A 64 23.03 -4.71 34.36
C PRO A 64 22.91 -3.31 34.99
N SER A 65 22.62 -3.26 36.29
CA SER A 65 22.40 -2.00 37.00
C SER A 65 23.68 -1.21 37.28
N VAL A 66 24.82 -1.90 37.51
CA VAL A 66 26.02 -1.27 38.09
C VAL A 66 27.28 -1.41 37.22
N PHE A 67 27.67 -2.61 36.81
CA PHE A 67 28.92 -2.87 36.07
C PHE A 67 28.69 -3.63 34.76
N GLY A 68 29.63 -3.55 33.81
CA GLY A 68 29.59 -4.33 32.56
C GLY A 68 28.61 -3.84 31.48
N LYS A 69 28.05 -2.63 31.64
CA LYS A 69 27.01 -2.07 30.75
C LYS A 69 27.43 -2.01 29.28
N GLU A 70 28.64 -1.55 28.99
CA GLU A 70 29.14 -1.42 27.60
C GLU A 70 29.33 -2.78 26.92
N ASN A 71 29.87 -3.76 27.64
CA ASN A 71 30.04 -5.12 27.09
C ASN A 71 28.68 -5.76 26.84
N LYS A 72 27.75 -5.67 27.80
CA LYS A 72 26.39 -6.21 27.63
C LYS A 72 25.63 -5.51 26.50
N LYS A 73 25.77 -4.19 26.34
CA LYS A 73 25.19 -3.45 25.21
C LYS A 73 25.70 -4.00 23.86
N LYS A 74 27.01 -4.17 23.71
CA LYS A 74 27.59 -4.74 22.47
C LYS A 74 27.05 -6.14 22.19
N GLU A 75 26.98 -6.98 23.21
CA GLU A 75 26.41 -8.33 23.12
C GLU A 75 24.94 -8.30 22.67
N LEU A 76 24.10 -7.47 23.30
CA LEU A 76 22.69 -7.33 22.96
C LEU A 76 22.46 -6.82 21.54
N VAL A 77 23.27 -5.86 21.08
CA VAL A 77 23.19 -5.35 19.70
C VAL A 77 23.59 -6.43 18.71
N ASN A 78 24.64 -7.21 18.98
CA ASN A 78 25.08 -8.30 18.11
C ASN A 78 24.05 -9.43 18.04
N ASN A 79 23.40 -9.75 19.17
CA ASN A 79 22.41 -10.81 19.28
C ASN A 79 20.96 -10.32 19.05
N LEU A 80 20.77 -9.14 18.46
CA LEU A 80 19.44 -8.54 18.28
C LEU A 80 18.47 -9.42 17.48
N ALA A 81 18.97 -10.23 16.54
CA ALA A 81 18.16 -11.18 15.77
C ALA A 81 17.50 -12.24 16.66
N GLU A 82 18.22 -12.75 17.66
CA GLU A 82 17.68 -13.71 18.62
C GLU A 82 16.64 -13.06 19.53
N ILE A 83 16.89 -11.81 19.94
CA ILE A 83 15.93 -11.02 20.72
C ILE A 83 14.64 -10.83 19.94
N TYR A 84 14.71 -10.54 18.64
CA TYR A 84 13.53 -10.45 17.78
C TYR A 84 12.78 -11.78 17.73
N GLY A 85 13.46 -12.89 17.46
CA GLY A 85 12.84 -14.22 17.40
C GLY A 85 12.24 -14.69 18.74
N ARG A 86 12.73 -14.18 19.87
CA ARG A 86 12.09 -14.39 21.18
C ARG A 86 10.82 -13.56 21.34
N ILE A 87 10.87 -12.26 21.03
CA ILE A 87 9.73 -11.34 21.07
C ILE A 87 8.61 -11.84 20.14
N GLU A 88 8.97 -12.29 18.94
CA GLU A 88 8.06 -12.85 17.94
C GLU A 88 7.22 -14.00 18.53
N ARG A 89 7.89 -14.97 19.16
CA ARG A 89 7.24 -16.15 19.76
C ARG A 89 6.45 -15.81 21.02
N GLU A 90 7.01 -14.97 21.89
CA GLU A 90 6.38 -14.62 23.18
C GLU A 90 5.10 -13.81 22.99
N HIS A 91 5.08 -12.89 22.02
CA HIS A 91 3.96 -11.98 21.80
C HIS A 91 3.17 -12.25 20.52
N GLN A 92 3.49 -13.32 19.79
CA GLN A 92 2.80 -13.74 18.55
C GLN A 92 2.75 -12.61 17.50
N ILE A 93 3.89 -11.97 17.29
CA ILE A 93 4.03 -10.82 16.38
C ILE A 93 4.52 -11.33 15.03
N SER A 94 4.02 -10.78 13.93
CA SER A 94 4.49 -11.15 12.59
C SER A 94 5.92 -10.62 12.34
N PRO A 95 6.81 -11.38 11.69
CA PRO A 95 8.14 -10.91 11.30
C PRO A 95 8.13 -9.59 10.51
N GLY A 96 7.07 -9.35 9.72
CA GLY A 96 6.93 -8.14 8.91
C GLY A 96 6.70 -6.85 9.71
N ASP A 97 6.30 -6.95 10.98
CA ASP A 97 6.10 -5.79 11.86
C ASP A 97 7.41 -5.32 12.52
N PHE A 98 8.51 -6.10 12.40
CA PHE A 98 9.80 -5.74 12.98
C PHE A 98 10.56 -4.73 12.12
N PRO A 99 11.25 -3.75 12.74
CA PRO A 99 12.10 -2.83 12.01
C PRO A 99 13.32 -3.56 11.47
N ASN A 100 13.89 -3.04 10.37
CA ASN A 100 15.08 -3.62 9.76
C ASN A 100 16.21 -3.82 10.78
N LEU A 101 16.69 -5.07 10.90
CA LEU A 101 17.66 -5.48 11.90
C LEU A 101 18.92 -4.61 11.88
N LYS A 102 19.53 -4.43 10.70
CA LYS A 102 20.80 -3.71 10.56
C LYS A 102 20.65 -2.22 10.93
N ARG A 103 19.58 -1.58 10.45
CA ARG A 103 19.28 -0.18 10.82
C ARG A 103 19.05 -0.02 12.31
N MET A 104 18.35 -0.96 12.94
CA MET A 104 18.14 -0.93 14.39
C MET A 104 19.45 -1.11 15.17
N GLN A 105 20.32 -2.05 14.75
CA GLN A 105 21.64 -2.23 15.36
C GLN A 105 22.47 -0.94 15.30
N ASP A 106 22.55 -0.31 14.13
CA ASP A 106 23.33 0.92 13.94
C ASP A 106 22.79 2.07 14.80
N GLN A 107 21.45 2.23 14.89
CA GLN A 107 20.84 3.25 15.74
C GLN A 107 21.05 2.99 17.23
N LEU A 108 20.97 1.74 17.68
CA LEU A 108 21.15 1.36 19.08
C LEU A 108 22.59 1.60 19.58
N GLN A 109 23.60 1.56 18.71
CA GLN A 109 24.99 1.85 19.09
C GLN A 109 25.14 3.25 19.72
N ALA A 110 24.38 4.24 19.24
CA ALA A 110 24.43 5.61 19.74
C ALA A 110 23.60 5.83 21.02
N GLN A 111 22.81 4.85 21.46
CA GLN A 111 21.89 5.02 22.59
C GLN A 111 22.46 4.51 23.91
N ASP A 112 22.05 5.12 25.02
CA ASP A 112 22.35 4.64 26.37
C ASP A 112 21.19 3.78 26.89
N PHE A 113 21.40 2.47 26.93
CA PHE A 113 20.35 1.52 27.31
C PHE A 113 19.96 1.64 28.78
N SER A 114 20.80 2.26 29.63
CA SER A 114 20.45 2.47 31.03
C SER A 114 19.29 3.47 31.20
N LYS A 115 19.09 4.35 30.22
CA LYS A 115 17.99 5.35 30.18
C LYS A 115 16.69 4.81 29.61
N PHE A 116 16.72 3.61 29.01
CA PHE A 116 15.51 3.00 28.49
C PHE A 116 14.50 2.74 29.61
N GLN A 117 13.22 2.88 29.24
CA GLN A 117 12.11 2.70 30.16
C GLN A 117 11.71 1.21 30.20
N PRO A 118 11.30 0.68 31.36
CA PRO A 118 10.70 -0.63 31.43
C PRO A 118 9.36 -0.64 30.68
N LEU A 119 8.88 -1.84 30.37
CA LEU A 119 7.59 -2.01 29.70
C LEU A 119 6.46 -1.44 30.57
N LYS A 120 5.56 -0.68 29.95
CA LYS A 120 4.37 -0.13 30.61
C LYS A 120 3.14 -0.82 30.05
N SER A 121 2.69 -1.90 30.69
CA SER A 121 1.58 -2.74 30.20
C SER A 121 0.31 -1.94 29.90
N LYS A 122 -0.06 -0.98 30.77
CA LYS A 122 -1.21 -0.10 30.55
C LYS A 122 -1.18 0.65 29.21
N LEU A 123 0.00 1.08 28.75
CA LEU A 123 0.12 1.78 27.47
C LEU A 123 -0.05 0.83 26.29
N LEU A 124 0.38 -0.42 26.43
CA LEU A 124 0.17 -1.45 25.41
C LEU A 124 -1.30 -1.87 25.34
N GLU A 125 -1.94 -2.04 26.50
CA GLU A 125 -3.38 -2.37 26.59
C GLU A 125 -4.23 -1.33 25.84
N VAL A 126 -3.93 -0.03 25.99
CA VAL A 126 -4.61 1.04 25.24
C VAL A 126 -4.42 0.89 23.72
N VAL A 127 -3.21 0.56 23.26
CA VAL A 127 -2.94 0.36 21.83
C VAL A 127 -3.65 -0.89 21.31
N ASP A 128 -3.67 -1.96 22.08
CA ASP A 128 -4.33 -3.21 21.73
C ASP A 128 -5.85 -3.06 21.68
N ASP A 129 -6.43 -2.34 22.64
CA ASP A 129 -7.85 -2.00 22.66
C ASP A 129 -8.25 -1.14 21.46
N MET A 130 -7.46 -0.12 21.14
CA MET A 130 -7.65 0.70 19.95
C MET A 130 -7.63 -0.15 18.67
N LEU A 131 -6.64 -1.05 18.53
CA LEU A 131 -6.51 -1.92 17.35
C LEU A 131 -7.65 -2.93 17.24
N ALA A 132 -8.17 -3.43 18.35
CA ALA A 132 -9.22 -4.45 18.39
C ALA A 132 -10.62 -3.87 18.21
N HIS A 133 -10.92 -2.73 18.85
CA HIS A 133 -12.28 -2.19 18.95
C HIS A 133 -12.43 -0.85 18.21
N ASP A 134 -11.59 0.14 18.49
CA ASP A 134 -11.77 1.51 17.95
C ASP A 134 -11.59 1.57 16.44
N ILE A 135 -10.58 0.86 15.91
CA ILE A 135 -10.31 0.80 14.47
C ILE A 135 -11.50 0.19 13.72
N ALA A 136 -12.15 -0.83 14.26
CA ALA A 136 -13.31 -1.45 13.63
C ALA A 136 -14.48 -0.46 13.52
N GLN A 137 -14.74 0.32 14.57
CA GLN A 137 -15.77 1.36 14.56
C GLN A 137 -15.42 2.48 13.56
N LEU A 138 -14.16 2.94 13.55
CA LEU A 138 -13.68 3.94 12.60
C LEU A 138 -13.80 3.47 11.15
N MET A 139 -13.52 2.20 10.84
CA MET A 139 -13.68 1.64 9.49
C MET A 139 -15.12 1.76 8.99
N VAL A 140 -16.13 1.55 9.87
CA VAL A 140 -17.54 1.70 9.50
C VAL A 140 -17.86 3.16 9.19
N LEU A 141 -17.42 4.08 10.06
CA LEU A 141 -17.66 5.52 9.89
C LEU A 141 -17.00 6.06 8.61
N VAL A 142 -15.75 5.66 8.34
CA VAL A 142 -15.03 6.07 7.13
C VAL A 142 -15.75 5.60 5.86
N ARG A 143 -16.28 4.38 5.83
CA ARG A 143 -17.05 3.88 4.67
C ARG A 143 -18.35 4.65 4.46
N GLN A 144 -19.04 5.01 5.55
CA GLN A 144 -20.25 5.82 5.48
C GLN A 144 -19.93 7.22 4.93
N GLU A 145 -18.86 7.83 5.43
CA GLU A 145 -18.38 9.15 4.96
C GLU A 145 -17.99 9.13 3.47
N GLU A 146 -17.29 8.10 3.01
CA GLU A 146 -16.93 7.91 1.59
C GLU A 146 -18.14 7.73 0.66
N THR A 147 -19.29 7.32 1.20
CA THR A 147 -20.54 7.16 0.45
C THR A 147 -21.35 8.46 0.39
N GLN A 148 -21.27 9.29 1.44
CA GLN A 148 -22.06 10.52 1.55
C GLN A 148 -21.38 11.74 0.92
N ARG A 149 -20.04 11.75 0.85
CA ARG A 149 -19.31 12.87 0.26
C ARG A 149 -19.41 12.85 -1.27
N PRO A 150 -19.57 14.02 -1.92
CA PRO A 150 -19.50 14.10 -3.37
C PRO A 150 -18.13 13.60 -3.84
N ILE A 151 -18.11 12.91 -4.98
CA ILE A 151 -16.90 12.31 -5.54
C ILE A 151 -15.84 13.40 -5.76
N GLN A 152 -14.86 13.45 -4.84
CA GLN A 152 -13.67 14.28 -4.99
C GLN A 152 -12.71 13.52 -5.90
N MET A 153 -12.71 13.89 -7.18
CA MET A 153 -11.76 13.42 -8.18
C MET A 153 -10.77 14.51 -8.50
N VAL A 154 -9.55 14.10 -8.87
CA VAL A 154 -8.59 15.00 -9.51
C VAL A 154 -9.21 15.48 -10.83
N LYS A 155 -9.31 16.80 -11.00
CA LYS A 155 -9.82 17.48 -12.20
C LYS A 155 -8.69 18.25 -12.89
N GLY A 156 -8.81 18.47 -14.20
CA GLY A 156 -7.83 19.22 -14.98
C GLY A 156 -6.68 18.38 -15.54
N GLY A 157 -5.98 18.94 -16.53
CA GLY A 157 -4.74 18.39 -17.09
C GLY A 157 -4.98 17.09 -17.90
N ALA A 158 -4.07 16.13 -17.75
CA ALA A 158 -4.15 14.82 -18.43
C ALA A 158 -5.36 13.97 -18.00
N PHE A 159 -6.14 14.42 -17.01
CA PHE A 159 -7.35 13.75 -16.52
C PHE A 159 -8.64 14.31 -17.14
N GLU A 160 -8.56 15.42 -17.87
CA GLU A 160 -9.66 15.99 -18.64
C GLU A 160 -9.59 15.53 -20.10
N GLY A 161 -10.72 15.05 -20.65
CA GLY A 161 -10.82 14.71 -22.07
C GLY A 161 -10.21 13.36 -22.48
N THR A 162 -9.79 12.50 -21.55
CA THR A 162 -9.26 11.15 -21.84
C THR A 162 -10.31 10.10 -22.18
N LEU A 163 -11.60 10.44 -22.03
CA LEU A 163 -12.73 9.68 -22.57
C LEU A 163 -12.88 9.93 -24.08
N HIS A 164 -11.81 9.70 -24.83
CA HIS A 164 -11.77 9.73 -26.29
C HIS A 164 -12.14 11.07 -26.92
N GLY A 165 -11.70 11.26 -28.15
CA GLY A 165 -12.20 12.37 -28.96
C GLY A 165 -13.74 12.31 -29.07
N PRO A 166 -14.35 13.22 -29.83
CA PRO A 166 -15.80 13.19 -30.08
C PRO A 166 -16.30 11.87 -30.71
N PHE A 167 -15.39 10.98 -31.10
CA PHE A 167 -15.63 9.63 -31.57
C PHE A 167 -15.11 8.68 -30.48
N GLY A 168 -16.02 7.92 -29.83
CA GLY A 168 -15.70 7.07 -28.68
C GLY A 168 -14.55 6.07 -28.92
N HIS A 169 -14.08 5.40 -27.87
CA HIS A 169 -13.01 4.41 -28.00
C HIS A 169 -13.38 3.33 -29.03
N GLY A 170 -12.57 3.18 -30.08
CA GLY A 170 -12.80 2.18 -31.13
C GLY A 170 -13.81 2.60 -32.22
N TYR A 171 -14.31 3.84 -32.22
CA TYR A 171 -15.15 4.32 -33.31
C TYR A 171 -14.29 4.64 -34.54
N GLY A 172 -14.32 3.76 -35.54
CA GLY A 172 -13.78 4.02 -36.89
C GLY A 172 -12.44 3.38 -37.25
N GLU A 173 -11.94 2.37 -36.54
CA GLU A 173 -10.81 1.56 -37.03
C GLU A 173 -11.29 0.21 -37.61
N GLY A 174 -11.31 0.10 -38.95
CA GLY A 174 -11.38 -1.17 -39.67
C GLY A 174 -12.75 -1.86 -39.72
N ALA A 175 -12.75 -3.13 -39.29
CA ALA A 175 -13.72 -4.22 -39.57
C ALA A 175 -15.08 -4.13 -38.85
N GLY A 176 -15.71 -2.95 -38.84
CA GLY A 176 -17.04 -2.75 -38.24
C GLY A 176 -18.22 -2.98 -39.20
N GLU A 177 -17.96 -3.30 -40.47
CA GLU A 177 -19.03 -3.57 -41.42
C GLU A 177 -19.77 -4.86 -41.02
N GLY A 178 -21.06 -4.74 -40.73
CA GLY A 178 -21.92 -5.86 -40.31
C GLY A 178 -21.81 -6.30 -38.85
N ILE A 179 -21.19 -5.50 -37.95
CA ILE A 179 -21.04 -5.88 -36.53
C ILE A 179 -22.39 -6.08 -35.80
N ASP A 180 -23.44 -5.40 -36.27
CA ASP A 180 -24.81 -5.48 -35.76
C ASP A 180 -25.76 -6.17 -36.76
N ASP A 181 -25.25 -6.67 -37.89
CA ASP A 181 -26.04 -7.36 -38.90
C ASP A 181 -26.20 -8.83 -38.52
N ALA A 182 -27.42 -9.35 -38.62
CA ALA A 182 -27.73 -10.74 -38.32
C ALA A 182 -27.14 -11.73 -39.35
N GLU A 183 -26.77 -11.24 -40.53
CA GLU A 183 -26.23 -12.03 -41.64
C GLU A 183 -24.81 -11.59 -41.99
N TRP A 184 -24.00 -12.56 -42.44
CA TRP A 184 -22.62 -12.31 -42.81
C TRP A 184 -22.55 -11.40 -44.04
N VAL A 185 -21.75 -10.33 -43.97
CA VAL A 185 -21.70 -9.26 -45.00
C VAL A 185 -21.43 -9.81 -46.41
N VAL A 186 -20.59 -10.83 -46.54
CA VAL A 186 -20.22 -11.44 -47.83
C VAL A 186 -21.25 -12.45 -48.36
N ALA A 187 -22.33 -12.74 -47.62
CA ALA A 187 -23.37 -13.66 -48.07
C ALA A 187 -24.04 -13.20 -49.38
N ARG A 188 -24.06 -11.88 -49.61
CA ARG A 188 -24.63 -11.26 -50.83
C ARG A 188 -23.81 -11.56 -52.08
N ASP A 189 -22.50 -11.64 -51.93
CA ASP A 189 -21.56 -11.80 -53.04
C ASP A 189 -21.05 -13.24 -53.17
N LYS A 190 -21.38 -14.11 -52.21
CA LYS A 190 -21.00 -15.53 -52.19
C LYS A 190 -21.22 -16.25 -53.54
N PRO A 191 -22.35 -16.10 -54.25
CA PRO A 191 -22.56 -16.78 -55.54
C PRO A 191 -21.55 -16.38 -56.62
N MET A 192 -21.00 -15.17 -56.54
CA MET A 192 -20.02 -14.64 -57.50
C MET A 192 -18.59 -15.11 -57.20
N TYR A 193 -18.29 -15.47 -55.95
CA TYR A 193 -16.99 -16.01 -55.55
C TYR A 193 -16.93 -17.55 -55.62
N ASP A 194 -18.08 -18.22 -55.62
CA ASP A 194 -18.19 -19.67 -55.72
C ASP A 194 -18.12 -20.18 -57.20
N GLU A 195 -18.20 -19.28 -58.20
CA GLU A 195 -17.96 -19.55 -59.64
C GLU A 195 -16.46 -19.51 -60.02
#